data_AF-A0A931WED3-F1
#
_entry.id   AF-A0A931WED3-F1
#
_cell.length_a   1.000
_cell.length_b   1.000
_cell.length_c   1.000
_cell.angle_alpha   90.00
_cell.angle_beta   90.00
_cell.angle_gamma   90.00
#
_symmetry.space_group_name_H-M   'P 1'
#
loop_
_entity.id
_entity.type
_entity.pdbx_description
1 polymer ?
#
loop_
_entity_poly.entity_id
_entity_poly.type
_entity_poly.pdbx_seq_one_letter_code
_entity_poly.pdbx_strand_id
1 'polypeptide(L)'
;MSPKQITEICIATILIVGSGIVIALSYINSDGFEEGKNYALAYTYLSDIRVPGRGVVAGRTFDFADRNLPRNSIVVPLSDERGRLCWEDPLLAPGTVRKSRFYVQEQRVEGITYPGYWVVVWRFNFNTKSEQKHIPTVIPKK
;
A
#
# COMPACT_ATOMS: atom_id res chain seq x y z
N MET A 1 1.59 11.33 -31.77
CA MET A 1 0.96 10.32 -30.90
C MET A 1 -0.50 10.22 -31.28
N SER A 2 -1.02 9.00 -31.46
CA SER A 2 -2.42 8.85 -31.90
C SER A 2 -3.38 8.95 -30.69
N PRO A 3 -4.58 9.52 -30.86
CA PRO A 3 -5.58 9.64 -29.80
C PRO A 3 -5.94 8.32 -29.11
N LYS A 4 -5.77 7.19 -29.80
CA LYS A 4 -6.05 5.83 -29.28
C LYS A 4 -5.15 5.42 -28.11
N GLN A 5 -3.91 5.91 -28.05
CA GLN A 5 -2.97 5.53 -26.98
C GLN A 5 -3.25 6.28 -25.66
N ILE A 6 -3.91 7.44 -25.72
CA ILE A 6 -4.35 8.19 -24.54
C ILE A 6 -5.63 7.57 -23.97
N THR A 7 -6.50 7.01 -24.83
CA THR A 7 -7.73 6.34 -24.40
C THR A 7 -7.47 5.00 -23.69
N GLU A 8 -6.45 4.23 -24.12
CA GLU A 8 -6.11 2.96 -23.47
C GLU A 8 -5.56 3.14 -22.04
N ILE A 9 -4.86 4.25 -21.75
CA ILE A 9 -4.35 4.56 -20.42
C ILE A 9 -5.48 5.06 -19.49
N CYS A 10 -6.48 5.77 -20.02
CA CYS A 10 -7.63 6.20 -19.23
C CYS A 10 -8.61 5.06 -18.92
N ILE A 11 -8.79 4.11 -19.85
CA ILE A 11 -9.77 3.01 -19.69
C ILE A 11 -9.29 1.92 -18.71
N ALA A 12 -7.98 1.69 -18.59
CA ALA A 12 -7.45 0.75 -17.61
C ALA A 12 -7.69 1.18 -16.14
N THR A 13 -8.05 2.45 -15.91
CA THR A 13 -8.32 3.00 -14.57
C THR A 13 -9.81 2.96 -14.19
N ILE A 14 -10.72 2.60 -15.12
CA ILE A 14 -12.18 2.86 -14.97
C ILE A 14 -13.04 1.58 -14.76
N LEU A 15 -12.49 0.36 -14.87
CA LEU A 15 -13.26 -0.88 -14.71
C LEU A 15 -12.83 -1.72 -13.49
N ILE A 16 -12.86 -1.13 -12.29
CA ILE A 16 -13.08 -1.91 -11.06
C ILE A 16 -14.40 -1.44 -10.45
N VAL A 17 -15.48 -1.68 -11.19
CA VAL A 17 -16.83 -1.72 -10.62
C VAL A 17 -17.24 -3.18 -10.59
N GLY A 18 -17.58 -3.67 -9.40
CA GLY A 18 -18.43 -4.84 -9.27
C GLY A 18 -17.73 -6.14 -8.88
N SER A 19 -17.19 -6.20 -7.66
CA SER A 19 -17.17 -7.46 -6.91
C SER A 19 -17.18 -7.12 -5.43
N GLY A 20 -18.35 -7.27 -4.82
CA GLY A 20 -18.55 -7.07 -3.40
C GLY A 20 -17.66 -7.99 -2.58
N ILE A 21 -16.55 -7.45 -2.08
CA ILE A 21 -15.83 -7.96 -0.92
C ILE A 21 -15.26 -6.73 -0.21
N VAL A 22 -16.09 -6.13 0.64
CA VAL A 22 -15.61 -5.30 1.75
C VAL A 22 -14.80 -6.24 2.65
N ILE A 23 -13.49 -6.37 2.39
CA ILE A 23 -12.57 -6.83 3.43
C ILE A 23 -12.06 -5.57 4.10
N ALA A 24 -12.79 -5.22 5.14
CA ALA A 24 -12.31 -4.45 6.27
C ALA A 24 -11.03 -5.11 6.83
N LEU A 25 -9.88 -4.80 6.23
CA LEU A 25 -8.57 -5.00 6.85
C LEU A 25 -7.92 -3.67 7.29
N SER A 26 -8.53 -2.53 6.94
CA SER A 26 -8.04 -1.21 7.34
C SER A 26 -8.67 -0.65 8.63
N TYR A 27 -9.68 -1.31 9.20
CA TYR A 27 -10.52 -0.73 10.27
C TYR A 27 -10.63 -1.48 11.60
N ILE A 28 -10.15 -2.73 11.73
CA ILE A 28 -10.49 -3.53 12.94
C ILE A 28 -9.29 -3.93 13.80
N ASN A 29 -8.06 -3.91 13.30
CA ASN A 29 -6.87 -4.13 14.15
C ASN A 29 -5.94 -2.93 14.04
N SER A 30 -5.74 -2.22 15.15
CA SER A 30 -4.62 -1.27 15.25
C SER A 30 -3.34 -2.05 14.97
N ASP A 31 -2.63 -1.71 13.89
CA ASP A 31 -1.32 -2.28 13.58
C ASP A 31 -0.25 -1.91 14.65
N GLY A 32 -0.61 -1.04 15.60
CA GLY A 32 0.26 -0.55 16.67
C GLY A 32 1.12 0.64 16.25
N PHE A 33 0.92 1.17 15.04
CA PHE A 33 1.69 2.29 14.50
C PHE A 33 0.88 3.58 14.49
N GLU A 34 1.47 4.60 15.08
CA GLU A 34 0.98 5.96 15.18
C GLU A 34 1.03 6.65 13.81
N GLU A 35 -0.01 7.42 13.51
CA GLU A 35 -0.08 8.19 12.29
C GLU A 35 0.95 9.34 12.30
N GLY A 36 1.61 9.57 11.16
CA GLY A 36 2.56 10.68 11.00
C GLY A 36 3.94 10.44 11.61
N LYS A 37 4.08 9.45 12.48
CA LYS A 37 5.36 9.05 13.09
C LYS A 37 6.26 8.32 12.08
N ASN A 38 7.54 8.66 12.11
CA ASN A 38 8.57 7.95 11.35
C ASN A 38 9.11 6.79 12.17
N TYR A 39 9.26 5.63 11.54
CA TYR A 39 9.81 4.42 12.13
C TYR A 39 11.08 4.03 11.38
N ALA A 40 12.13 3.71 12.12
CA ALA A 40 13.38 3.25 11.53
C ALA A 40 13.24 1.83 10.98
N LEU A 41 13.72 1.63 9.75
CA LEU A 41 13.74 0.35 9.06
C LEU A 41 15.11 -0.31 9.21
N ALA A 42 15.12 -1.60 9.52
CA ALA A 42 16.29 -2.44 9.35
C ALA A 42 16.44 -2.89 7.89
N TYR A 43 15.32 -3.26 7.25
CA TYR A 43 15.26 -3.67 5.85
C TYR A 43 13.84 -3.48 5.28
N THR A 44 13.76 -3.38 3.94
CA THR A 44 12.50 -3.46 3.21
C THR A 44 12.70 -4.13 1.86
N TYR A 45 11.74 -4.95 1.44
CA TYR A 45 11.80 -5.73 0.21
C TYR A 45 10.40 -5.97 -0.37
N LEU A 46 10.34 -6.28 -1.67
CA LEU A 46 9.10 -6.69 -2.32
C LEU A 46 8.71 -8.09 -1.83
N SER A 47 7.43 -8.33 -1.60
CA SER A 47 6.92 -9.60 -1.08
C SER A 47 5.59 -9.93 -1.72
N ASP A 48 5.34 -11.21 -1.97
CA ASP A 48 4.03 -11.69 -2.38
C ASP A 48 3.19 -11.98 -1.13
N ILE A 49 2.02 -11.37 -1.01
CA ILE A 49 1.13 -11.56 0.14
C ILE A 49 0.09 -12.61 -0.22
N ARG A 50 0.06 -13.72 0.52
CA ARG A 50 -1.01 -14.70 0.37
C ARG A 50 -2.22 -14.30 1.20
N VAL A 51 -3.30 -13.92 0.54
CA VAL A 51 -4.56 -13.52 1.15
C VAL A 51 -5.58 -14.66 1.01
N PRO A 52 -6.07 -15.24 2.12
CA PRO A 52 -7.10 -16.28 2.06
C PRO A 52 -8.32 -15.80 1.25
N GLY A 53 -8.73 -16.59 0.26
CA GLY A 53 -9.88 -16.27 -0.61
C GLY A 53 -9.64 -15.23 -1.72
N ARG A 54 -8.50 -14.53 -1.72
CA ARG A 54 -8.12 -13.57 -2.80
C ARG A 54 -6.87 -13.97 -3.59
N GLY A 55 -6.13 -14.99 -3.14
CA GLY A 55 -4.93 -15.48 -3.83
C GLY A 55 -3.67 -14.74 -3.39
N VAL A 56 -2.79 -14.41 -4.35
CA VAL A 56 -1.51 -13.75 -4.10
C VAL A 56 -1.57 -12.31 -4.61
N VAL A 57 -1.20 -11.34 -3.76
CA VAL A 57 -1.12 -9.92 -4.12
C VAL A 57 0.29 -9.38 -3.90
N ALA A 58 0.76 -8.53 -4.80
CA ALA A 58 2.07 -7.90 -4.65
C ALA A 58 2.08 -6.94 -3.45
N GLY A 59 3.15 -6.99 -2.67
CA GLY A 59 3.32 -6.22 -1.45
C GLY A 59 4.76 -5.79 -1.23
N ARG A 60 4.95 -5.09 -0.12
CA ARG A 60 6.25 -4.72 0.43
C ARG A 60 6.26 -5.04 1.92
N THR A 61 7.32 -5.69 2.35
CA THR A 61 7.56 -5.91 3.78
C THR A 61 8.45 -4.79 4.31
N PHE A 62 8.08 -4.30 5.49
CA PHE A 62 8.85 -3.35 6.28
C PHE A 62 9.25 -4.03 7.57
N ASP A 63 10.55 -4.20 7.76
CA ASP A 63 11.10 -4.74 9.00
C ASP A 63 11.77 -3.63 9.78
N PHE A 64 11.32 -3.46 11.02
CA PHE A 64 11.71 -2.33 11.84
C PHE A 64 13.01 -2.60 12.58
N ALA A 65 13.81 -1.54 12.72
CA ALA A 65 15.04 -1.57 13.49
C ALA A 65 14.77 -1.68 15.00
N ASP A 66 13.71 -1.01 15.49
CA ASP A 66 13.27 -1.13 16.88
C ASP A 66 12.47 -2.42 17.08
N ARG A 67 13.00 -3.31 17.92
CA ARG A 67 12.42 -4.62 18.24
C ARG A 67 11.41 -4.57 19.40
N ASN A 68 11.21 -3.39 19.99
CA ASN A 68 10.21 -3.16 21.04
C ASN A 68 8.86 -2.70 20.49
N LEU A 69 8.75 -2.51 19.17
CA LEU A 69 7.50 -2.13 18.53
C LEU A 69 6.47 -3.26 18.67
N PRO A 70 5.16 -2.94 18.68
CA PRO A 70 4.10 -3.95 18.77
C PRO A 70 4.21 -5.04 17.71
N ARG A 71 4.82 -4.72 16.56
CA ARG A 71 5.19 -5.65 15.50
C ARG A 71 6.59 -5.33 15.00
N ASN A 72 7.44 -6.35 14.88
CA ASN A 72 8.80 -6.22 14.32
C ASN A 72 8.81 -6.08 12.80
N SER A 73 7.70 -6.45 12.16
CA SER A 73 7.51 -6.29 10.72
C SER A 73 6.04 -6.15 10.36
N ILE A 74 5.81 -5.50 9.23
CA ILE A 74 4.50 -5.40 8.60
C ILE A 74 4.64 -5.69 7.11
N VAL A 75 3.58 -6.21 6.52
CA VAL A 75 3.49 -6.41 5.08
C VAL A 75 2.34 -5.57 4.56
N VAL A 76 2.62 -4.74 3.58
CA VAL A 76 1.68 -3.77 3.02
C VAL A 76 1.48 -4.09 1.54
N PRO A 77 0.24 -4.28 1.06
CA PRO A 77 -0.02 -4.40 -0.38
C PRO A 77 0.52 -3.18 -1.13
N LEU A 78 1.04 -3.36 -2.34
CA LEU A 78 1.53 -2.21 -3.13
C LEU A 78 0.38 -1.31 -3.57
N SER A 79 -0.77 -1.91 -3.87
CA SER A 79 -2.00 -1.26 -4.27
C SER A 79 -3.21 -2.11 -3.89
N ASP A 80 -4.38 -1.49 -3.90
CA ASP A 80 -5.69 -2.14 -3.89
C ASP A 80 -6.56 -1.58 -5.02
N GLU A 81 -7.85 -1.93 -5.03
CA GLU A 81 -8.82 -1.41 -6.01
C GLU A 81 -8.97 0.12 -6.01
N ARG A 82 -8.51 0.82 -4.97
CA ARG A 82 -8.57 2.28 -4.83
C ARG A 82 -7.29 2.97 -5.29
N GLY A 83 -6.20 2.21 -5.47
CA GLY A 83 -4.93 2.69 -5.99
C GLY A 83 -3.73 2.28 -5.15
N ARG A 84 -2.65 3.04 -5.28
CA ARG A 84 -1.35 2.72 -4.66
C ARG A 84 -1.36 3.02 -3.15
N LEU A 85 -0.94 2.03 -2.35
CA LEU A 85 -0.87 2.13 -0.89
C LEU A 85 0.56 2.32 -0.37
N CYS A 86 1.57 2.02 -1.19
CA CYS A 86 2.97 2.02 -0.78
C CYS A 86 3.85 2.75 -1.80
N TRP A 87 4.59 3.78 -1.37
CA TRP A 87 5.51 4.51 -2.24
C TRP A 87 6.81 4.91 -1.57
N GLU A 88 7.82 5.07 -2.41
CA GLU A 88 9.08 5.66 -2.00
C GLU A 88 8.93 7.19 -1.96
N ASP A 89 9.37 7.82 -0.88
CA ASP A 89 9.29 9.26 -0.63
C ASP A 89 10.68 9.78 -0.23
N PRO A 90 11.44 10.39 -1.17
CA PRO A 90 12.81 10.84 -0.91
C PRO A 90 12.89 11.99 0.11
N LEU A 91 11.76 12.59 0.49
CA LEU A 91 11.69 13.64 1.51
C LEU A 91 11.71 13.08 2.94
N LEU A 92 11.49 11.77 3.11
CA LEU A 92 11.66 11.13 4.41
C LEU A 92 13.13 10.98 4.75
N ALA A 93 13.43 10.99 6.05
CA ALA A 93 14.76 10.65 6.53
C ALA A 93 15.14 9.25 6.00
N PRO A 94 16.36 9.06 5.49
CA PRO A 94 16.72 7.78 4.96
C PRO A 94 16.70 6.65 5.99
N GLY A 95 16.34 5.44 5.55
CA GLY A 95 16.15 4.29 6.43
C GLY A 95 14.88 4.37 7.26
N THR A 96 13.86 5.11 6.82
CA THR A 96 12.60 5.25 7.59
C THR A 96 11.36 4.96 6.76
N VAL A 97 10.29 4.65 7.47
CA VAL A 97 8.93 4.52 6.93
C VAL A 97 7.95 5.33 7.78
N ARG A 98 6.94 5.90 7.13
CA ARG A 98 5.86 6.65 7.76
C ARG A 98 4.51 6.14 7.27
N LYS A 99 3.63 5.87 8.23
CA LYS A 99 2.19 5.65 7.99
C LYS A 99 1.47 6.99 7.94
N SER A 100 0.59 7.18 6.96
CA SER A 100 -0.27 8.37 6.88
C SER A 100 -1.69 7.96 6.52
N ARG A 101 -2.67 8.70 7.01
CA ARG A 101 -4.07 8.54 6.60
C ARG A 101 -4.50 9.82 5.89
N PHE A 102 -5.21 9.68 4.78
CA PHE A 102 -5.79 10.83 4.08
C PHE A 102 -7.18 10.52 3.61
N TYR A 103 -7.98 11.59 3.53
CA TYR A 103 -9.32 11.54 3.00
C TYR A 103 -9.28 11.90 1.53
N VAL A 104 -9.68 10.95 0.68
CA VAL A 104 -9.99 11.21 -0.72
C VAL A 104 -11.40 11.79 -0.74
N GLN A 105 -11.53 13.03 -1.23
CA GLN A 105 -12.82 13.70 -1.32
C GLN A 105 -13.74 13.02 -2.32
N GLU A 106 -15.06 13.20 -2.13
CA GLU A 106 -16.06 12.80 -3.13
C GLU A 106 -15.70 13.41 -4.49
N GLN A 107 -15.79 12.59 -5.55
CA GLN A 107 -15.56 13.01 -6.92
C GLN A 107 -16.85 12.80 -7.73
N ARG A 108 -17.14 13.71 -8.64
CA ARG A 108 -18.20 13.52 -9.65
C ARG A 108 -17.56 13.55 -11.03
N VAL A 109 -17.65 12.42 -11.75
CA VAL A 109 -17.09 12.27 -13.10
C VAL A 109 -18.22 11.77 -13.98
N GLU A 110 -18.51 12.49 -15.06
CA GLU A 110 -19.52 12.10 -16.06
C GLU A 110 -20.90 11.74 -15.47
N GLY A 111 -21.29 12.41 -14.38
CA GLY A 111 -22.57 12.17 -13.71
C GLY A 111 -22.57 11.00 -12.71
N ILE A 112 -21.45 10.29 -12.55
CA ILE A 112 -21.26 9.26 -11.54
C ILE A 112 -20.62 9.87 -10.29
N THR A 113 -21.24 9.66 -9.13
CA THR A 113 -20.70 10.08 -7.83
C THR A 113 -19.86 8.97 -7.21
N TYR A 114 -18.59 9.26 -6.99
CA TYR A 114 -17.65 8.43 -6.26
C TYR A 114 -17.57 8.95 -4.83
N PRO A 115 -18.08 8.21 -3.83
CA PRO A 115 -18.10 8.68 -2.45
C PRO A 115 -16.67 8.90 -1.94
N GLY A 116 -16.50 9.92 -1.11
CA GLY A 116 -15.21 10.14 -0.43
C GLY A 116 -14.88 9.00 0.52
N TYR A 117 -13.59 8.71 0.70
CA TYR A 117 -13.12 7.61 1.53
C TYR A 117 -11.78 7.91 2.18
N TRP A 118 -11.53 7.29 3.33
CA TRP A 118 -10.21 7.32 3.95
C TRP A 118 -9.34 6.18 3.41
N VAL A 119 -8.06 6.48 3.21
CA VAL A 119 -7.05 5.48 2.85
C VAL A 119 -5.82 5.64 3.73
N VAL A 120 -5.18 4.51 4.02
CA VAL A 120 -3.93 4.43 4.78
C VAL A 120 -2.82 4.10 3.81
N VAL A 121 -1.73 4.83 3.92
CA VAL A 121 -0.59 4.70 3.04
C VAL A 121 0.71 4.61 3.79
N TRP A 122 1.68 3.99 3.15
CA TRP A 122 3.02 3.78 3.67
C TRP A 122 4.04 4.42 2.75
N ARG A 123 4.78 5.37 3.30
CA ARG A 123 5.83 6.12 2.61
C ARG A 123 7.15 5.69 3.18
N PHE A 124 8.14 5.38 2.36
CA PHE A 124 9.46 4.99 2.86
C PHE A 124 10.58 5.66 2.10
N ASN A 125 11.71 5.83 2.75
CA ASN A 125 12.98 6.13 2.11
C ASN A 125 14.00 5.13 2.61
N PHE A 126 14.55 4.30 1.74
CA PHE A 126 15.51 3.28 2.13
C PHE A 126 16.76 3.34 1.24
N ASN A 127 17.89 3.68 1.87
CA ASN A 127 19.15 3.95 1.17
C ASN A 127 19.75 2.71 0.51
N THR A 128 19.63 1.56 1.16
CA THR A 128 20.28 0.33 0.70
C THR A 128 19.34 -0.39 -0.25
N LYS A 129 19.48 -0.09 -1.55
CA LYS A 129 18.76 -0.79 -2.61
C LYS A 129 19.69 -1.84 -3.22
N SER A 130 19.49 -3.10 -2.87
CA SER A 130 20.07 -4.22 -3.58
C SER A 130 19.05 -4.78 -4.57
N GLU A 131 19.54 -5.32 -5.68
CA GLU A 131 18.68 -6.07 -6.59
C GLU A 131 18.13 -7.31 -5.87
N GLN A 132 16.81 -7.45 -5.88
CA GLN A 132 16.13 -8.55 -5.22
C GLN A 132 15.99 -9.73 -6.19
N LYS A 133 16.79 -10.78 -5.98
CA LYS A 133 16.79 -11.99 -6.84
C LYS A 133 15.56 -12.89 -6.68
N HIS A 134 14.88 -12.81 -5.54
CA HIS A 134 13.73 -13.64 -5.20
C HIS A 134 12.68 -12.82 -4.44
N ILE A 135 11.42 -12.90 -4.85
CA ILE A 135 10.28 -12.31 -4.15
C ILE A 135 9.68 -13.38 -3.24
N PRO A 136 9.88 -13.29 -1.91
CA PRO A 136 9.32 -14.28 -0.98
C PRO A 136 7.81 -14.12 -0.87
N THR A 137 7.11 -15.24 -0.69
CA THR A 137 5.70 -15.24 -0.31
C THR A 137 5.56 -15.16 1.20
N VAL A 138 4.84 -14.16 1.70
CA VAL A 138 4.50 -13.95 3.10
C VAL A 138 3.03 -14.24 3.34
N ILE A 139 2.76 -14.93 4.44
CA ILE A 139 1.40 -15.17 4.94
C ILE A 139 1.22 -14.29 6.19
N PRO A 140 0.45 -13.18 6.11
CA PRO A 140 0.24 -12.33 7.26
C PRO A 140 -0.36 -13.10 8.44
N LYS A 141 0.27 -13.02 9.61
CA LYS A 141 -0.31 -13.50 10.86
C LYS A 141 -1.41 -12.51 11.30
N LYS A 142 -2.50 -13.04 11.86
CA LYS A 142 -3.59 -12.22 12.43
C LYS A 142 -3.05 -11.35 13.56
#